data_AF-A0A2S6XAG0-F1
#
_entry.id   AF-A0A2S6XAG0-F1
#
_cell.length_a   1.000
_cell.length_b   1.000
_cell.length_c   1.000
_cell.angle_alpha   90.00
_cell.angle_beta   90.00
_cell.angle_gamma   90.00
#
_symmetry.space_group_name_H-M   'P 1'
#
loop_
_entity.id
_entity.type
_entity.pdbx_description
1 polymer ?
#
loop_
_entity_poly.entity_id
_entity_poly.type
_entity_poly.pdbx_seq_one_letter_code
_entity_poly.pdbx_strand_id
1 'polypeptide(L)'
;MAVTEGTQEVWLVQAKWSDEGKGKLDTNAAHKLVAGLRLIEQRSFDRFNDRLEPIAARVNAAMHDARLKVTLVIAVMGVGTLSREATNILEDAQNEFNGLGPVLEYRVVHAADILRQIREDLAPEPVQVTVRMTNWLRRNTPLTAYQGTVPASNLAEWFLTHGSRLYEQNLRQSLGTTRVNSGMLNTLANEPENFWLFNNGVTVLCDRLEEEWPGRRRPDEPVHLHISGVSVVNGAQTVAAAHRAMEASTETVEDAEVTVKVIVVDKRMPDLPQRITETTNTQNHVEQRDFIALDEVQAMIREDFMLSLQKSYVFKRGEPDPAPDEGCSVVHAAIALACAHRNTELAVRAKRDTDLLWERGSRGAYPRLFGERPSAFQIWRSVLVHRAVGTALNEERKRFQKRAADVSQRGDLLITHLVFQLLDQDRIDDPEYDWDAVLQEVPALTNRVLSWLIHHIDTEYGPTSFLSGTLTDAGRCKRLAELVLRDAQREGVIPDLPTIYKATKGSKRKPRRPNAVPTLVDSGRIKNGTPVRLRLWNKPEIEALNPWLAEDPRRGEATWVNDRTRCLVWAVDGKAYSPTRLVLNLYELAGWQEAPVAVQGPARWTVDGTATLSDLARALHDEQAEQE
;
A
#
# COMPACT_ATOMS: atom_id res chain seq x y z
N MET A 1 -0.47 7.93 40.28
CA MET A 1 -1.67 7.44 40.98
C MET A 1 -2.87 7.88 40.18
N ALA A 2 -3.78 6.95 39.88
CA ALA A 2 -5.01 7.24 39.17
C ALA A 2 -6.21 6.85 40.04
N VAL A 3 -7.25 7.69 40.02
CA VAL A 3 -8.54 7.43 40.65
C VAL A 3 -9.57 7.58 39.53
N THR A 4 -10.29 6.52 39.22
CA THR A 4 -11.35 6.53 38.20
C THR A 4 -12.61 7.18 38.77
N GLU A 5 -13.23 8.09 38.00
CA GLU A 5 -14.46 8.77 38.44
C GLU A 5 -15.62 7.77 38.54
N GLY A 6 -16.27 7.70 39.71
CA GLY A 6 -17.44 6.86 39.95
C GLY A 6 -17.15 5.39 40.32
N THR A 7 -15.89 4.96 40.41
CA THR A 7 -15.53 3.58 40.79
C THR A 7 -14.86 3.50 42.17
N GLN A 8 -15.13 2.43 42.92
CA GLN A 8 -14.59 2.15 44.27
C GLN A 8 -13.14 1.62 44.23
N GLU A 9 -12.29 2.13 43.33
CA GLU A 9 -10.97 1.59 43.06
C GLU A 9 -9.87 2.66 43.05
N VAL A 10 -8.72 2.36 43.67
CA VAL A 10 -7.53 3.21 43.69
C VAL A 10 -6.36 2.47 43.08
N TRP A 11 -5.71 3.08 42.08
CA TRP A 11 -4.60 2.49 41.35
C TRP A 11 -3.29 3.22 41.65
N LEU A 12 -2.35 2.50 42.27
CA LEU A 12 -1.01 2.99 42.60
C LEU A 12 0.00 2.37 41.66
N VAL A 13 0.49 3.16 40.70
CA VAL A 13 1.42 2.69 39.67
C VAL A 13 2.84 3.11 40.03
N GLN A 14 3.76 2.14 40.05
CA GLN A 14 5.20 2.35 40.14
C GLN A 14 5.87 1.79 38.89
N ALA A 15 6.53 2.66 38.11
CA ALA A 15 7.18 2.29 36.87
C ALA A 15 8.72 2.37 37.00
N LYS A 16 9.42 1.38 36.43
CA LYS A 16 10.89 1.35 36.34
C LYS A 16 11.34 1.10 34.91
N TRP A 17 11.89 2.14 34.31
CA TRP A 17 12.44 2.13 32.95
C TRP A 17 13.96 1.94 32.95
N SER A 18 14.48 1.32 31.88
CA SER A 18 15.91 1.23 31.57
C SER A 18 16.06 1.04 30.07
N ASP A 19 16.93 1.85 29.46
CA ASP A 19 17.19 1.79 28.01
C ASP A 19 17.85 0.47 27.58
N GLU A 20 18.52 -0.23 28.51
CA GLU A 20 19.08 -1.57 28.28
C GLU A 20 18.05 -2.71 28.48
N GLY A 21 16.77 -2.39 28.75
CA GLY A 21 15.72 -3.38 29.00
C GLY A 21 15.88 -4.14 30.32
N LYS A 22 16.74 -3.66 31.25
CA LYS A 22 17.03 -4.32 32.53
C LYS A 22 16.31 -3.69 33.73
N GLY A 23 15.34 -2.82 33.48
CA GLY A 23 14.59 -2.14 34.54
C GLY A 23 13.89 -3.14 35.45
N LYS A 24 14.24 -3.15 36.73
CA LYS A 24 13.67 -4.06 37.75
C LYS A 24 13.17 -3.25 38.94
N LEU A 25 12.21 -3.80 39.67
CA LEU A 25 11.87 -3.31 41.00
C LEU A 25 12.88 -3.88 42.00
N ASP A 26 13.63 -3.01 42.66
CA ASP A 26 14.50 -3.40 43.77
C ASP A 26 13.71 -3.44 45.09
N THR A 27 14.27 -4.14 46.08
CA THR A 27 13.68 -4.29 47.42
C THR A 27 13.39 -2.94 48.08
N ASN A 28 14.24 -1.94 47.85
CA ASN A 28 14.05 -0.59 48.39
C ASN A 28 12.82 0.12 47.77
N ALA A 29 12.63 0.03 46.45
CA ALA A 29 11.44 0.57 45.82
C ALA A 29 10.16 -0.15 46.28
N ALA A 30 10.21 -1.47 46.50
CA ALA A 30 9.08 -2.21 47.06
C ALA A 30 8.71 -1.72 48.47
N HIS A 31 9.69 -1.56 49.37
CA HIS A 31 9.45 -0.99 50.70
C HIS A 31 8.89 0.43 50.65
N LYS A 32 9.43 1.29 49.78
CA LYS A 32 8.94 2.67 49.62
C LYS A 32 7.50 2.70 49.10
N LEU A 33 7.13 1.80 48.19
CA LEU A 33 5.77 1.70 47.67
C LEU A 33 4.78 1.31 48.77
N VAL A 34 5.10 0.26 49.56
CA VAL A 34 4.27 -0.17 50.69
C VAL A 34 4.19 0.89 51.78
N ALA A 35 5.32 1.56 52.09
CA ALA A 35 5.34 2.66 53.05
C ALA A 35 4.47 3.84 52.58
N GLY A 36 4.49 4.15 51.29
CA GLY A 36 3.58 5.13 50.69
C GLY A 36 2.11 4.74 50.85
N LEU A 37 1.76 3.47 50.60
CA LEU A 37 0.40 2.99 50.82
C LEU A 37 -0.04 3.14 52.28
N ARG A 38 0.83 2.81 53.25
CA ARG A 38 0.55 3.02 54.69
C ARG A 38 0.31 4.49 55.03
N LEU A 39 1.09 5.41 54.46
CA LEU A 39 0.87 6.84 54.66
C LEU A 39 -0.46 7.32 54.09
N ILE A 40 -0.91 6.75 52.96
CA ILE A 40 -2.21 7.05 52.35
C ILE A 40 -3.35 6.53 53.25
N GLU A 41 -3.23 5.31 53.79
CA GLU A 41 -4.18 4.73 54.75
C GLU A 41 -4.30 5.60 56.02
N GLN A 42 -3.16 6.07 56.53
CA GLN A 42 -3.07 6.98 57.68
C GLN A 42 -3.45 8.43 57.35
N ARG A 43 -3.85 8.74 56.11
CA ARG A 43 -4.22 10.09 55.63
C ARG A 43 -3.11 11.13 55.83
N SER A 44 -1.86 10.69 55.90
CA SER A 44 -0.67 11.54 56.08
C SER A 44 -0.16 12.05 54.74
N PHE A 45 -1.01 12.83 54.05
CA PHE A 45 -0.74 13.35 52.71
C PHE A 45 0.34 14.44 52.69
N ASP A 46 0.60 15.09 53.83
CA ASP A 46 1.64 16.11 54.04
C ASP A 46 3.07 15.60 53.79
N ARG A 47 3.27 14.29 53.82
CA ARG A 47 4.57 13.64 53.59
C ARG A 47 4.88 13.35 52.12
N PHE A 48 3.95 13.66 51.22
CA PHE A 48 4.12 13.48 49.78
C PHE A 48 4.50 14.79 49.09
N ASN A 49 4.98 14.70 47.85
CA ASN A 49 5.31 15.88 47.06
C ASN A 49 4.05 16.58 46.51
N ASP A 50 4.23 17.80 46.01
CA ASP A 50 3.17 18.67 45.49
C ASP A 50 2.34 18.04 44.36
N ARG A 51 2.85 16.98 43.71
CA ARG A 51 2.11 16.24 42.67
C ARG A 51 0.92 15.44 43.23
N LEU A 52 0.90 15.14 44.52
CA LEU A 52 -0.20 14.43 45.18
C LEU A 52 -1.35 15.37 45.58
N GLU A 53 -1.03 16.62 45.87
CA GLU A 53 -1.98 17.64 46.34
C GLU A 53 -3.28 17.74 45.50
N PRO A 54 -3.24 17.79 44.15
CA PRO A 54 -4.46 17.90 43.35
C PRO A 54 -5.37 16.66 43.40
N ILE A 55 -4.85 15.51 43.82
CA ILE A 55 -5.59 14.24 43.87
C ILE A 55 -5.84 13.74 45.30
N ALA A 56 -5.22 14.35 46.32
CA ALA A 56 -5.32 13.95 47.71
C ALA A 56 -6.76 13.95 48.24
N ALA A 57 -7.56 14.97 47.90
CA ALA A 57 -8.96 15.05 48.31
C ALA A 57 -9.80 13.87 47.75
N ARG A 58 -9.55 13.49 46.49
CA ARG A 58 -10.25 12.38 45.82
C ARG A 58 -9.85 11.03 46.42
N VAL A 59 -8.57 10.86 46.72
CA VAL A 59 -8.05 9.65 47.37
C VAL A 59 -8.61 9.52 48.76
N ASN A 60 -8.58 10.59 49.56
CA ASN A 60 -9.17 10.60 50.89
C ASN A 60 -10.66 10.23 50.83
N ALA A 61 -11.42 10.76 49.88
CA ALA A 61 -12.82 10.39 49.69
C ALA A 61 -12.99 8.89 49.34
N ALA A 62 -12.18 8.34 48.44
CA ALA A 62 -12.20 6.91 48.09
C ALA A 62 -11.85 6.01 49.29
N MET A 63 -10.92 6.43 50.16
CA MET A 63 -10.55 5.72 51.37
C MET A 63 -11.65 5.65 52.45
N HIS A 64 -12.73 6.41 52.33
CA HIS A 64 -13.90 6.29 53.23
C HIS A 64 -14.87 5.17 52.80
N ASP A 65 -14.70 4.59 51.62
CA ASP A 65 -15.60 3.55 51.11
C ASP A 65 -15.21 2.17 51.66
N ALA A 66 -16.13 1.52 52.38
CA ALA A 66 -15.91 0.19 52.96
C ALA A 66 -15.73 -0.92 51.91
N ARG A 67 -16.03 -0.65 50.63
CA ARG A 67 -15.85 -1.59 49.51
C ARG A 67 -14.65 -1.24 48.63
N LEU A 68 -13.79 -0.34 49.10
CA LEU A 68 -12.61 0.08 48.35
C LEU A 68 -11.74 -1.11 47.97
N LYS A 69 -11.28 -1.11 46.70
CA LYS A 69 -10.18 -1.94 46.24
C LYS A 69 -8.99 -1.07 45.87
N VAL A 70 -7.81 -1.48 46.30
CA VAL A 70 -6.53 -0.85 45.99
C VAL A 70 -5.72 -1.82 45.15
N THR A 71 -5.28 -1.36 43.98
CA THR A 71 -4.45 -2.13 43.07
C THR A 71 -3.07 -1.48 42.96
N LEU A 72 -2.03 -2.18 43.41
CA LEU A 72 -0.64 -1.79 43.17
C LEU A 72 -0.20 -2.31 41.81
N VAL A 73 0.13 -1.42 40.87
CA VAL A 73 0.65 -1.81 39.56
C VAL A 73 2.14 -1.55 39.52
N ILE A 74 2.92 -2.58 39.26
CA ILE A 74 4.37 -2.53 39.16
C ILE A 74 4.73 -2.73 37.69
N ALA A 75 5.06 -1.64 37.00
CA ALA A 75 5.44 -1.66 35.59
C ALA A 75 6.96 -1.73 35.45
N VAL A 76 7.50 -2.82 34.90
CA VAL A 76 8.94 -3.06 34.77
C VAL A 76 9.32 -3.47 33.34
N MET A 77 10.45 -2.95 32.86
CA MET A 77 10.97 -3.28 31.52
C MET A 77 11.63 -4.65 31.43
N GLY A 78 12.18 -5.15 32.55
CA GLY A 78 12.90 -6.42 32.59
C GLY A 78 12.00 -7.64 32.36
N VAL A 79 12.54 -8.61 31.61
CA VAL A 79 11.91 -9.91 31.28
C VAL A 79 11.86 -10.88 32.48
N GLY A 80 12.32 -10.47 33.67
CA GLY A 80 12.43 -11.31 34.85
C GLY A 80 11.27 -11.11 35.83
N THR A 81 10.93 -12.17 36.58
CA THR A 81 10.06 -12.07 37.75
C THR A 81 10.66 -11.11 38.80
N LEU A 82 9.81 -10.53 39.64
CA LEU A 82 10.27 -9.80 40.82
C LEU A 82 11.21 -10.68 41.65
N SER A 83 12.22 -10.07 42.29
CA SER A 83 13.07 -10.83 43.20
C SER A 83 12.21 -11.40 44.33
N ARG A 84 12.59 -12.57 44.85
CA ARG A 84 11.80 -13.23 45.92
C ARG A 84 11.61 -12.31 47.13
N GLU A 85 12.62 -11.50 47.44
CA GLU A 85 12.57 -10.52 48.52
C GLU A 85 11.55 -9.41 48.25
N ALA A 86 11.50 -8.88 47.02
CA ALA A 86 10.51 -7.89 46.62
C ALA A 86 9.09 -8.47 46.60
N THR A 87 8.93 -9.72 46.13
CA THR A 87 7.65 -10.45 46.16
C THR A 87 7.16 -10.64 47.59
N ASN A 88 8.02 -11.13 48.50
CA ASN A 88 7.66 -11.32 49.91
C ASN A 88 7.14 -10.02 50.55
N ILE A 89 7.77 -8.87 50.26
CA ILE A 89 7.33 -7.57 50.79
C ILE A 89 5.91 -7.21 50.32
N LEU A 90 5.58 -7.50 49.06
CA LEU A 90 4.26 -7.20 48.48
C LEU A 90 3.21 -8.18 49.00
N GLU A 91 3.55 -9.46 49.14
CA GLU A 91 2.67 -10.48 49.72
C GLU A 91 2.42 -10.23 51.21
N ASP A 92 3.43 -9.84 51.97
CA ASP A 92 3.29 -9.44 53.38
C ASP A 92 2.35 -8.24 53.52
N ALA A 93 2.51 -7.23 52.66
CA ALA A 93 1.59 -6.09 52.62
C ALA A 93 0.18 -6.52 52.20
N GLN A 94 0.04 -7.42 51.23
CA GLN A 94 -1.27 -7.94 50.83
C GLN A 94 -1.96 -8.65 51.99
N ASN A 95 -1.24 -9.48 52.74
CA ASN A 95 -1.76 -10.19 53.92
C ASN A 95 -2.16 -9.22 55.04
N GLU A 96 -1.33 -8.19 55.29
CA GLU A 96 -1.60 -7.14 56.29
C GLU A 96 -2.89 -6.36 55.96
N PHE A 97 -2.99 -5.85 54.74
CA PHE A 97 -4.12 -5.02 54.32
C PHE A 97 -5.40 -5.83 54.07
N ASN A 98 -5.29 -7.14 53.80
CA ASN A 98 -6.45 -8.00 53.54
C ASN A 98 -7.00 -8.74 54.77
N GLY A 99 -6.51 -8.43 55.98
CA GLY A 99 -6.90 -9.12 57.20
C GLY A 99 -8.41 -9.13 57.51
N LEU A 100 -9.18 -8.18 56.96
CA LEU A 100 -10.63 -8.05 57.15
C LEU A 100 -11.44 -8.17 55.84
N GLY A 101 -10.80 -8.52 54.72
CA GLY A 101 -11.42 -8.62 53.39
C GLY A 101 -10.43 -8.28 52.27
N PRO A 102 -10.70 -8.61 50.99
CA PRO A 102 -9.76 -8.40 49.89
C PRO A 102 -9.74 -6.92 49.44
N VAL A 103 -8.95 -6.11 50.13
CA VAL A 103 -8.80 -4.66 49.89
C VAL A 103 -7.62 -4.37 48.97
N LEU A 104 -6.52 -5.12 49.06
CA LEU A 104 -5.28 -4.90 48.32
C LEU A 104 -4.98 -6.05 47.34
N GLU A 105 -4.72 -5.71 46.09
CA GLU A 105 -4.13 -6.58 45.07
C GLU A 105 -2.87 -5.92 44.52
N TYR A 106 -1.89 -6.71 44.08
CA TYR A 106 -0.79 -6.20 43.29
C TYR A 106 -0.70 -6.93 41.94
N ARG A 107 -0.31 -6.19 40.91
CA ARG A 107 -0.11 -6.68 39.54
C ARG A 107 1.25 -6.25 39.04
N VAL A 108 1.96 -7.18 38.43
CA VAL A 108 3.22 -6.90 37.74
C VAL A 108 2.93 -6.85 36.26
N VAL A 109 3.34 -5.77 35.61
CA VAL A 109 3.15 -5.52 34.18
C VAL A 109 4.53 -5.39 33.55
N HIS A 110 4.84 -6.27 32.61
CA HIS A 110 6.09 -6.23 31.88
C HIS A 110 5.97 -5.44 30.58
N ALA A 111 7.10 -5.08 29.97
CA ALA A 111 7.12 -4.43 28.65
C ALA A 111 6.29 -5.19 27.60
N ALA A 112 6.35 -6.53 27.62
CA ALA A 112 5.55 -7.37 26.72
C ALA A 112 4.03 -7.24 26.96
N ASP A 113 3.61 -7.06 28.21
CA ASP A 113 2.19 -6.86 28.56
C ASP A 113 1.69 -5.49 28.11
N ILE A 114 2.51 -4.44 28.27
CA ILE A 114 2.20 -3.09 27.78
C ILE A 114 2.08 -3.10 26.26
N LEU A 115 3.05 -3.71 25.56
CA LEU A 115 3.00 -3.80 24.11
C LEU A 115 1.78 -4.60 23.63
N ARG A 116 1.43 -5.69 24.32
CA ARG A 116 0.22 -6.47 24.04
C ARG A 116 -1.05 -5.65 24.26
N GLN A 117 -1.16 -4.89 25.35
CA GLN A 117 -2.31 -4.03 25.59
C GLN A 117 -2.43 -2.94 24.52
N ILE A 118 -1.32 -2.27 24.17
CA ILE A 118 -1.31 -1.27 23.09
C ILE A 118 -1.76 -1.90 21.77
N ARG A 119 -1.33 -3.13 21.48
CA ARG A 119 -1.79 -3.87 20.30
C ARG A 119 -3.27 -4.16 20.34
N GLU A 120 -3.80 -4.60 21.48
CA GLU A 120 -5.23 -4.88 21.66
C GLU A 120 -6.07 -3.58 21.55
N ASP A 121 -5.59 -2.47 22.10
CA ASP A 121 -6.27 -1.17 22.05
C ASP A 121 -6.28 -0.56 20.63
N LEU A 122 -5.24 -0.83 19.84
CA LEU A 122 -5.13 -0.40 18.44
C LEU A 122 -5.75 -1.40 17.46
N ALA A 123 -6.03 -2.63 17.89
CA ALA A 123 -6.59 -3.65 17.02
C ALA A 123 -8.02 -3.26 16.61
N PRO A 124 -8.35 -3.31 15.32
CA PRO A 124 -9.72 -3.08 14.88
C PRO A 124 -10.63 -4.16 15.48
N GLU A 125 -11.87 -3.79 15.82
CA GLU A 125 -12.84 -4.76 16.36
C GLU A 125 -12.98 -6.01 15.47
N PRO A 126 -13.20 -7.21 16.01
CA PRO A 126 -13.41 -8.38 15.17
C PRO A 126 -14.61 -8.18 14.23
N VAL A 127 -14.47 -8.56 12.96
CA VAL A 127 -15.59 -8.51 12.01
C VAL A 127 -16.67 -9.50 12.45
N GLN A 128 -17.91 -9.01 12.58
CA GLN A 128 -19.07 -9.81 12.96
C GLN A 128 -20.11 -9.77 11.86
N VAL A 129 -20.55 -10.95 11.40
CA VAL A 129 -21.61 -11.04 10.39
C VAL A 129 -22.62 -12.12 10.78
N THR A 130 -23.85 -11.95 10.29
CA THR A 130 -24.88 -12.98 10.38
C THR A 130 -25.08 -13.62 9.01
N VAL A 131 -25.04 -14.94 8.96
CA VAL A 131 -25.19 -15.72 7.73
C VAL A 131 -26.50 -16.49 7.80
N ARG A 132 -27.47 -16.17 6.94
CA ARG A 132 -28.62 -17.04 6.70
C ARG A 132 -28.24 -18.07 5.66
N MET A 133 -28.22 -19.35 6.05
CA MET A 133 -27.76 -20.45 5.21
C MET A 133 -28.87 -21.49 5.04
N THR A 134 -29.10 -21.93 3.80
CA THR A 134 -30.02 -23.02 3.43
C THR A 134 -29.23 -24.21 2.87
N ASN A 135 -29.87 -25.37 2.73
CA ASN A 135 -29.26 -26.57 2.14
C ASN A 135 -27.90 -26.94 2.76
N TRP A 136 -27.83 -26.87 4.09
CA TRP A 136 -26.55 -26.88 4.80
C TRP A 136 -26.11 -28.28 5.26
N LEU A 137 -24.80 -28.46 5.33
CA LEU A 137 -24.12 -29.59 5.93
C LEU A 137 -23.25 -29.10 7.08
N ARG A 138 -23.34 -29.79 8.22
CA ARG A 138 -22.48 -29.55 9.39
C ARG A 138 -21.44 -30.65 9.52
N ARG A 139 -20.19 -30.27 9.78
CA ARG A 139 -19.10 -31.17 10.19
C ARG A 139 -18.47 -30.67 11.48
N ASN A 140 -18.06 -31.60 12.34
CA ASN A 140 -17.44 -31.29 13.63
C ASN A 140 -16.01 -31.85 13.75
N THR A 141 -15.47 -32.43 12.68
CA THR A 141 -14.16 -33.11 12.71
C THR A 141 -13.40 -32.85 11.40
N PRO A 142 -12.13 -32.40 11.46
CA PRO A 142 -11.35 -32.06 12.67
C PRO A 142 -11.75 -30.72 13.32
N LEU A 143 -12.54 -29.89 12.63
CA LEU A 143 -13.05 -28.60 13.10
C LEU A 143 -14.56 -28.53 12.89
N THR A 144 -15.23 -27.65 13.63
CA THR A 144 -16.61 -27.26 13.36
C THR A 144 -16.66 -26.46 12.05
N ALA A 145 -17.45 -26.92 11.10
CA ALA A 145 -17.64 -26.28 9.82
C ALA A 145 -19.08 -26.44 9.32
N TYR A 146 -19.57 -25.39 8.67
CA TYR A 146 -20.84 -25.35 7.96
C TYR A 146 -20.57 -25.12 6.48
N GLN A 147 -21.33 -25.80 5.63
CA GLN A 147 -21.32 -25.55 4.20
C GLN A 147 -22.75 -25.56 3.69
N GLY A 148 -23.17 -24.52 2.98
CA GLY A 148 -24.53 -24.44 2.44
C GLY A 148 -24.67 -23.28 1.47
N THR A 149 -25.90 -23.01 1.06
CA THR A 149 -26.23 -21.97 0.10
C THR A 149 -26.59 -20.66 0.83
N VAL A 150 -26.07 -19.55 0.32
CA VAL A 150 -26.30 -18.20 0.84
C VAL A 150 -26.62 -17.27 -0.32
N PRO A 151 -27.61 -16.37 -0.20
CA PRO A 151 -27.86 -15.33 -1.19
C PRO A 151 -26.63 -14.44 -1.40
N ALA A 152 -26.35 -14.08 -2.65
CA ALA A 152 -25.21 -13.23 -2.98
C ALA A 152 -25.37 -11.81 -2.41
N SER A 153 -26.60 -11.36 -2.15
CA SER A 153 -26.90 -10.10 -1.44
C SER A 153 -26.28 -10.06 -0.03
N ASN A 154 -26.32 -11.15 0.74
CA ASN A 154 -25.66 -11.21 2.05
C ASN A 154 -24.15 -10.96 1.94
N LEU A 155 -23.49 -11.52 0.91
CA LEU A 155 -22.05 -11.31 0.69
C LEU A 155 -21.75 -9.85 0.34
N ALA A 156 -22.61 -9.23 -0.48
CA ALA A 156 -22.51 -7.83 -0.83
C ALA A 156 -22.67 -6.91 0.40
N GLU A 157 -23.63 -7.20 1.28
CA GLU A 157 -23.83 -6.49 2.56
C GLU A 157 -22.62 -6.59 3.49
N TRP A 158 -21.98 -7.77 3.58
CA TRP A 158 -20.77 -7.92 4.39
C TRP A 158 -19.68 -6.96 3.90
N PHE A 159 -19.48 -6.89 2.58
CA PHE A 159 -18.45 -6.02 2.00
C PHE A 159 -18.81 -4.54 2.13
N LEU A 160 -20.09 -4.18 1.99
CA LEU A 160 -20.55 -2.80 2.22
C LEU A 160 -20.26 -2.35 3.66
N THR A 161 -20.47 -3.24 4.63
CA THR A 161 -20.33 -2.93 6.07
C THR A 161 -18.87 -2.95 6.54
N HIS A 162 -18.07 -3.91 6.08
CA HIS A 162 -16.73 -4.18 6.62
C HIS A 162 -15.58 -3.94 5.62
N GLY A 163 -15.88 -3.78 4.32
CA GLY A 163 -14.92 -3.49 3.28
C GLY A 163 -13.77 -4.49 3.22
N SER A 164 -12.54 -3.97 3.20
CA SER A 164 -11.32 -4.77 3.11
C SER A 164 -11.03 -5.60 4.37
N ARG A 165 -11.63 -5.28 5.52
CA ARG A 165 -11.42 -6.02 6.79
C ARG A 165 -11.90 -7.47 6.71
N LEU A 166 -12.80 -7.78 5.78
CA LEU A 166 -13.22 -9.16 5.51
C LEU A 166 -12.09 -10.06 5.00
N TYR A 167 -10.97 -9.51 4.54
CA TYR A 167 -9.90 -10.28 3.90
C TYR A 167 -8.61 -10.29 4.74
N GLU A 168 -8.72 -10.05 6.05
CA GLU A 168 -7.56 -9.89 6.93
C GLU A 168 -6.68 -11.15 7.02
N GLN A 169 -7.23 -12.35 6.89
CA GLN A 169 -6.43 -13.59 6.80
C GLN A 169 -6.27 -14.10 5.35
N ASN A 170 -6.73 -13.35 4.34
CA ASN A 170 -6.53 -13.71 2.93
C ASN A 170 -5.11 -13.33 2.45
N LEU A 171 -4.58 -14.13 1.50
CA LEU A 171 -3.31 -13.87 0.80
C LEU A 171 -3.32 -12.54 0.03
N ARG A 172 -4.49 -12.16 -0.51
CA ARG A 172 -4.65 -10.97 -1.36
C ARG A 172 -5.98 -10.29 -1.08
N GLN A 173 -6.00 -8.96 -1.21
CA GLN A 173 -7.27 -8.25 -1.32
C GLN A 173 -7.88 -8.47 -2.71
N SER A 174 -9.17 -8.17 -2.87
CA SER A 174 -9.85 -8.32 -4.16
C SER A 174 -9.14 -7.50 -5.25
N LEU A 175 -8.55 -8.19 -6.23
CA LEU A 175 -7.83 -7.58 -7.34
C LEU A 175 -8.82 -6.92 -8.31
N GLY A 176 -9.15 -5.64 -8.09
CA GLY A 176 -9.71 -4.73 -9.10
C GLY A 176 -10.77 -5.33 -10.04
N THR A 177 -10.81 -4.90 -11.30
CA THR A 177 -11.61 -5.55 -12.35
C THR A 177 -10.67 -6.40 -13.18
N THR A 178 -10.79 -7.73 -13.10
CA THR A 178 -10.05 -8.71 -13.91
C THR A 178 -10.99 -9.38 -14.92
N ARG A 179 -10.47 -10.08 -15.92
CA ARG A 179 -11.28 -10.83 -16.91
C ARG A 179 -12.27 -11.82 -16.24
N VAL A 180 -11.86 -12.43 -15.13
CA VAL A 180 -12.71 -13.30 -14.29
C VAL A 180 -13.83 -12.49 -13.63
N ASN A 181 -13.53 -11.28 -13.16
CA ASN A 181 -14.49 -10.38 -12.56
C ASN A 181 -15.56 -9.91 -13.57
N SER A 182 -15.16 -9.63 -14.81
CA SER A 182 -16.11 -9.28 -15.89
C SER A 182 -17.10 -10.40 -16.20
N GLY A 183 -16.66 -11.67 -16.18
CA GLY A 183 -17.54 -12.83 -16.36
C GLY A 183 -18.56 -12.97 -15.23
N MET A 184 -18.11 -12.87 -13.97
CA MET A 184 -19.01 -12.93 -12.81
C MET A 184 -20.03 -11.80 -12.80
N LEU A 185 -19.62 -10.57 -13.14
CA LEU A 185 -20.53 -9.43 -13.24
C LEU A 185 -21.56 -9.63 -14.36
N ASN A 186 -21.17 -10.22 -15.49
CA ASN A 186 -22.10 -10.52 -16.57
C ASN A 186 -23.14 -11.57 -16.16
N THR A 187 -22.72 -12.62 -15.44
CA THR A 187 -23.65 -13.63 -14.94
C THR A 187 -24.60 -13.03 -13.90
N LEU A 188 -24.11 -12.27 -12.93
CA LEU A 188 -24.97 -11.59 -11.95
C LEU A 188 -25.98 -10.64 -12.62
N ALA A 189 -25.60 -9.95 -13.69
CA ALA A 189 -26.48 -8.99 -14.36
C ALA A 189 -27.53 -9.63 -15.31
N ASN A 190 -27.21 -10.76 -15.96
CA ASN A 190 -28.03 -11.30 -17.04
C ASN A 190 -28.62 -12.69 -16.78
N GLU A 191 -28.04 -13.45 -15.85
CA GLU A 191 -28.43 -14.84 -15.53
C GLU A 191 -28.13 -15.17 -14.05
N PRO A 192 -28.63 -14.37 -13.08
CA PRO A 192 -28.32 -14.53 -11.66
C PRO A 192 -28.67 -15.91 -11.10
N GLU A 193 -29.72 -16.56 -11.62
CA GLU A 193 -30.13 -17.92 -11.26
C GLU A 193 -29.06 -18.99 -11.56
N ASN A 194 -28.19 -18.74 -12.56
CA ASN A 194 -27.11 -19.63 -12.92
C ASN A 194 -25.83 -19.33 -12.12
N PHE A 195 -25.80 -18.29 -11.30
CA PHE A 195 -24.60 -17.86 -10.59
C PHE A 195 -24.04 -18.97 -9.69
N TRP A 196 -24.91 -19.72 -9.03
CA TRP A 196 -24.52 -20.87 -8.20
C TRP A 196 -23.79 -21.96 -9.00
N LEU A 197 -24.15 -22.15 -10.27
CA LEU A 197 -23.55 -23.17 -11.16
C LEU A 197 -22.16 -22.76 -11.65
N PHE A 198 -21.93 -21.47 -11.85
CA PHE A 198 -20.67 -20.95 -12.42
C PHE A 198 -19.66 -20.50 -11.36
N ASN A 199 -20.11 -20.32 -10.11
CA ASN A 199 -19.28 -19.85 -9.02
C ASN A 199 -18.66 -20.99 -8.21
N ASN A 200 -17.38 -20.82 -7.80
CA ASN A 200 -16.65 -21.83 -7.01
C ASN A 200 -17.00 -21.81 -5.50
N GLY A 201 -17.75 -20.81 -5.04
CA GLY A 201 -18.12 -20.59 -3.66
C GLY A 201 -17.18 -19.65 -2.90
N VAL A 202 -17.49 -19.46 -1.61
CA VAL A 202 -16.75 -18.62 -0.67
C VAL A 202 -16.35 -19.46 0.54
N THR A 203 -15.08 -19.41 0.93
CA THR A 203 -14.61 -20.03 2.19
C THR A 203 -14.29 -18.95 3.21
N VAL A 204 -14.86 -19.08 4.40
CA VAL A 204 -14.79 -18.15 5.51
C VAL A 204 -14.20 -18.85 6.73
N LEU A 205 -13.19 -18.24 7.35
CA LEU A 205 -12.68 -18.61 8.67
C LEU A 205 -13.30 -17.69 9.72
N CYS A 206 -13.56 -18.21 10.91
CA CYS A 206 -14.09 -17.42 12.03
C CYS A 206 -13.59 -17.95 13.37
N ASP A 207 -13.52 -17.08 14.39
CA ASP A 207 -13.09 -17.43 15.74
C ASP A 207 -14.21 -18.06 16.58
N ARG A 208 -15.45 -17.60 16.37
CA ARG A 208 -16.64 -18.07 17.07
C ARG A 208 -17.82 -18.14 16.12
N LEU A 209 -18.65 -19.16 16.32
CA LEU A 209 -19.89 -19.40 15.60
C LEU A 209 -20.98 -19.79 16.60
N GLU A 210 -22.12 -19.10 16.52
CA GLU A 210 -23.32 -19.39 17.29
C GLU A 210 -24.48 -19.67 16.32
N GLU A 211 -25.24 -20.73 16.62
CA GLU A 211 -26.30 -21.26 15.76
C GLU A 211 -27.67 -20.78 16.29
N GLU A 212 -28.37 -19.97 15.52
CA GLU A 212 -29.78 -19.64 15.73
C GLU A 212 -30.64 -20.43 14.73
N TRP A 213 -31.74 -21.01 15.23
CA TRP A 213 -32.62 -21.89 14.48
C TRP A 213 -34.02 -21.26 14.38
N PRO A 214 -34.36 -20.60 13.26
CA PRO A 214 -35.70 -20.03 13.05
C PRO A 214 -36.80 -21.10 12.97
N GLY A 215 -36.44 -22.32 12.55
CA GLY A 215 -37.35 -23.43 12.34
C GLY A 215 -36.82 -24.75 12.91
N ARG A 216 -37.17 -25.85 12.26
CA ARG A 216 -36.69 -27.18 12.67
C ARG A 216 -35.23 -27.32 12.28
N ARG A 217 -34.47 -28.08 13.08
CA ARG A 217 -33.04 -28.38 12.81
C ARG A 217 -32.90 -29.41 11.71
N ARG A 218 -33.15 -29.02 10.45
CA ARG A 218 -33.02 -29.88 9.27
C ARG A 218 -32.28 -29.15 8.15
N PRO A 219 -31.52 -29.86 7.29
CA PRO A 219 -30.76 -29.25 6.19
C PRO A 219 -31.57 -28.43 5.19
N ASP A 220 -32.85 -28.78 5.01
CA ASP A 220 -33.83 -28.10 4.15
C ASP A 220 -34.40 -26.82 4.77
N GLU A 221 -34.20 -26.61 6.07
CA GLU A 221 -34.63 -25.42 6.80
C GLU A 221 -33.44 -24.46 7.01
N PRO A 222 -33.66 -23.14 7.02
CA PRO A 222 -32.59 -22.19 7.19
C PRO A 222 -31.97 -22.26 8.60
N VAL A 223 -30.66 -22.02 8.67
CA VAL A 223 -29.93 -21.74 9.91
C VAL A 223 -29.36 -20.32 9.85
N HIS A 224 -29.43 -19.60 10.96
CA HIS A 224 -28.74 -18.33 11.13
C HIS A 224 -27.43 -18.60 11.89
N LEU A 225 -26.30 -18.23 11.30
CA LEU A 225 -24.99 -18.35 11.91
C LEU A 225 -24.51 -16.95 12.30
N HIS A 226 -24.43 -16.67 13.58
CA HIS A 226 -23.78 -15.47 14.10
C HIS A 226 -22.30 -15.78 14.26
N ILE A 227 -21.45 -15.14 13.45
CA ILE A 227 -20.03 -15.44 13.39
C ILE A 227 -19.19 -14.20 13.68
N SER A 228 -18.14 -14.36 14.48
CA SER A 228 -17.22 -13.28 14.87
C SER A 228 -15.77 -13.63 14.54
N GLY A 229 -14.96 -12.61 14.25
CA GLY A 229 -13.57 -12.80 13.80
C GLY A 229 -13.52 -13.30 12.36
N VAL A 230 -14.40 -12.78 11.50
CA VAL A 230 -14.62 -13.27 10.15
C VAL A 230 -13.47 -12.88 9.21
N SER A 231 -12.95 -13.87 8.49
CA SER A 231 -12.06 -13.64 7.35
C SER A 231 -12.39 -14.57 6.17
N VAL A 232 -12.70 -13.98 5.02
CA VAL A 232 -12.89 -14.65 3.73
C VAL A 232 -11.52 -15.03 3.17
N VAL A 233 -11.21 -16.33 3.13
CA VAL A 233 -9.92 -16.86 2.65
C VAL A 233 -9.95 -17.34 1.20
N ASN A 234 -11.14 -17.59 0.65
CA ASN A 234 -11.38 -17.87 -0.77
C ASN A 234 -12.71 -17.24 -1.20
N GLY A 235 -12.80 -16.74 -2.44
CA GLY A 235 -14.01 -16.09 -2.96
C GLY A 235 -14.04 -14.56 -2.83
N ALA A 236 -12.91 -13.90 -2.54
CA ALA A 236 -12.84 -12.43 -2.43
C ALA A 236 -13.32 -11.69 -3.69
N GLN A 237 -13.10 -12.27 -4.87
CA GLN A 237 -13.60 -11.71 -6.13
C GLN A 237 -15.12 -11.89 -6.26
N THR A 238 -15.69 -12.99 -5.74
CA THR A 238 -17.13 -13.25 -5.73
C THR A 238 -17.85 -12.25 -4.83
N VAL A 239 -17.33 -12.03 -3.63
CA VAL A 239 -17.86 -11.03 -2.69
C VAL A 239 -17.81 -9.62 -3.31
N ALA A 240 -16.68 -9.24 -3.93
CA ALA A 240 -16.56 -7.95 -4.60
C ALA A 240 -17.45 -7.80 -5.85
N ALA A 241 -17.65 -8.87 -6.62
CA ALA A 241 -18.53 -8.87 -7.77
C ALA A 241 -20.00 -8.72 -7.35
N ALA A 242 -20.42 -9.42 -6.29
CA ALA A 242 -21.76 -9.29 -5.70
C ALA A 242 -22.01 -7.85 -5.23
N HIS A 243 -21.06 -7.22 -4.53
CA HIS A 243 -21.16 -5.81 -4.12
C HIS A 243 -21.33 -4.86 -5.31
N ARG A 244 -20.48 -5.00 -6.34
CA ARG A 244 -20.57 -4.14 -7.53
C ARG A 244 -21.87 -4.33 -8.32
N ALA A 245 -22.37 -5.57 -8.39
CA ALA A 245 -23.67 -5.83 -9.00
C ALA A 245 -24.80 -5.16 -8.21
N MET A 246 -24.73 -5.23 -6.86
CA MET A 246 -25.68 -4.57 -5.96
C MET A 246 -25.68 -3.04 -6.11
N GLU A 247 -24.50 -2.42 -6.30
CA GLU A 247 -24.38 -0.98 -6.58
C GLU A 247 -25.00 -0.58 -7.94
N ALA A 248 -24.98 -1.49 -8.92
CA ALA A 248 -25.57 -1.25 -10.24
C ALA A 248 -27.10 -1.47 -10.24
N SER A 249 -27.59 -2.51 -9.56
CA SER A 249 -29.02 -2.78 -9.35
C SER A 249 -29.22 -3.78 -8.21
N THR A 250 -30.00 -3.40 -7.20
CA THR A 250 -30.29 -4.25 -6.04
C THR A 250 -31.02 -5.54 -6.42
N GLU A 251 -31.92 -5.49 -7.42
CA GLU A 251 -32.68 -6.66 -7.90
C GLU A 251 -31.78 -7.74 -8.53
N THR A 252 -30.60 -7.38 -9.07
CA THR A 252 -29.74 -8.34 -9.79
C THR A 252 -29.07 -9.39 -8.88
N VAL A 253 -29.06 -9.18 -7.56
CA VAL A 253 -28.30 -10.01 -6.62
C VAL A 253 -29.22 -10.84 -5.72
N GLU A 254 -30.54 -10.59 -5.75
CA GLU A 254 -31.52 -11.30 -4.91
C GLU A 254 -31.71 -12.75 -5.36
N ASP A 255 -31.75 -12.99 -6.67
CA ASP A 255 -31.94 -14.34 -7.25
C ASP A 255 -30.63 -15.13 -7.37
N ALA A 256 -29.48 -14.51 -7.07
CA ALA A 256 -28.18 -15.14 -7.15
C ALA A 256 -27.80 -15.84 -5.85
N GLU A 257 -27.42 -17.11 -5.94
CA GLU A 257 -27.01 -17.94 -4.81
C GLU A 257 -25.55 -18.38 -4.89
N VAL A 258 -24.89 -18.54 -3.74
CA VAL A 258 -23.48 -18.94 -3.64
C VAL A 258 -23.29 -20.01 -2.57
N THR A 259 -22.43 -21.00 -2.86
CA THR A 259 -21.99 -21.95 -1.83
C THR A 259 -21.01 -21.29 -0.87
N VAL A 260 -21.36 -21.21 0.41
CA VAL A 260 -20.50 -20.66 1.47
C VAL A 260 -20.07 -21.76 2.42
N LYS A 261 -18.78 -21.84 2.71
CA LYS A 261 -18.18 -22.72 3.70
C LYS A 261 -17.60 -21.91 4.85
N VAL A 262 -18.18 -22.05 6.03
CA VAL A 262 -17.72 -21.42 7.27
C VAL A 262 -16.97 -22.44 8.11
N ILE A 263 -15.76 -22.10 8.56
CA ILE A 263 -14.90 -22.98 9.37
C ILE A 263 -14.51 -22.23 10.64
N VAL A 264 -14.78 -22.84 11.80
CA VAL A 264 -14.34 -22.31 13.09
C VAL A 264 -12.88 -22.69 13.30
N VAL A 265 -12.01 -21.71 13.49
CA VAL A 265 -10.59 -21.95 13.77
C VAL A 265 -10.38 -22.28 15.24
N ASP A 266 -9.52 -23.25 15.51
CA ASP A 266 -9.17 -23.64 16.87
C ASP A 266 -7.78 -23.09 17.21
N LYS A 267 -7.69 -22.29 18.27
CA LYS A 267 -6.40 -21.73 18.74
C LYS A 267 -5.38 -22.81 19.11
N ARG A 268 -5.81 -24.06 19.34
CA ARG A 268 -4.93 -25.21 19.59
C ARG A 268 -4.25 -25.74 18.32
N MET A 269 -4.69 -25.33 17.13
CA MET A 269 -4.13 -25.74 15.83
C MET A 269 -3.74 -24.51 14.99
N PRO A 270 -2.74 -23.73 15.42
CA PRO A 270 -2.40 -22.44 14.80
C PRO A 270 -1.95 -22.53 13.34
N ASP A 271 -1.37 -23.65 12.91
CA ASP A 271 -0.88 -23.83 11.53
C ASP A 271 -2.00 -24.14 10.52
N LEU A 272 -3.16 -24.59 11.01
CA LEU A 272 -4.22 -25.12 10.15
C LEU A 272 -4.96 -24.02 9.35
N PRO A 273 -5.32 -22.85 9.93
CA PRO A 273 -5.88 -21.72 9.18
C PRO A 273 -5.00 -21.28 8.01
N GLN A 274 -3.69 -21.19 8.24
CA GLN A 274 -2.72 -20.81 7.21
C GLN A 274 -2.72 -21.84 6.06
N ARG A 275 -2.60 -23.13 6.39
CA ARG A 275 -2.63 -24.20 5.38
C ARG A 275 -3.94 -24.26 4.59
N ILE A 276 -5.08 -24.01 5.24
CA ILE A 276 -6.38 -23.91 4.55
C ILE A 276 -6.35 -22.75 3.56
N THR A 277 -5.88 -21.58 3.98
CA THR A 277 -5.78 -20.38 3.13
C THR A 277 -4.86 -20.62 1.94
N GLU A 278 -3.68 -21.21 2.15
CA GLU A 278 -2.74 -21.57 1.07
C GLU A 278 -3.39 -22.54 0.08
N THR A 279 -3.91 -23.67 0.57
CA THR A 279 -4.45 -24.74 -0.28
C THR A 279 -5.67 -24.27 -1.06
N THR A 280 -6.58 -23.50 -0.45
CA THR A 280 -7.77 -22.99 -1.13
C THR A 280 -7.46 -21.92 -2.18
N ASN A 281 -6.31 -21.23 -2.10
CA ASN A 281 -5.90 -20.25 -3.10
C ASN A 281 -5.05 -20.84 -4.25
N THR A 282 -4.43 -22.02 -4.06
CA THR A 282 -3.62 -22.69 -5.12
C THR A 282 -4.40 -23.08 -6.38
N GLN A 283 -5.73 -23.06 -6.36
CA GLN A 283 -6.56 -23.29 -7.55
C GLN A 283 -6.54 -22.10 -8.54
N ASN A 284 -6.00 -20.94 -8.15
CA ASN A 284 -5.67 -19.82 -9.04
C ASN A 284 -4.14 -19.68 -9.14
N HIS A 285 -3.60 -19.07 -10.20
CA HIS A 285 -2.15 -18.78 -10.27
C HIS A 285 -1.74 -17.89 -9.09
N VAL A 286 -0.95 -18.44 -8.16
CA VAL A 286 -0.43 -17.75 -6.97
C VAL A 286 1.02 -17.35 -7.25
N GLU A 287 1.34 -16.08 -7.09
CA GLU A 287 2.72 -15.58 -7.22
C GLU A 287 3.51 -15.85 -5.92
N GLN A 288 4.84 -15.98 -6.01
CA GLN A 288 5.68 -16.16 -4.81
C GLN A 288 5.47 -15.05 -3.77
N ARG A 289 5.18 -13.83 -4.25
CA ARG A 289 4.82 -12.67 -3.43
C ARG A 289 3.57 -12.90 -2.58
N ASP A 290 2.56 -13.60 -3.09
CA ASP A 290 1.28 -13.74 -2.38
C ASP A 290 1.44 -14.55 -1.08
N PHE A 291 2.44 -15.43 -1.00
CA PHE A 291 2.77 -16.17 0.22
C PHE A 291 3.40 -15.32 1.31
N ILE A 292 3.92 -14.13 0.97
CA ILE A 292 4.50 -13.19 1.94
C ILE A 292 3.41 -12.54 2.80
N ALA A 293 2.18 -12.48 2.31
CA ALA A 293 1.03 -11.97 3.06
C ALA A 293 0.70 -12.81 4.32
N LEU A 294 1.22 -14.03 4.41
CA LEU A 294 1.06 -14.92 5.57
C LEU A 294 2.25 -14.88 6.52
N ASP A 295 3.32 -14.16 6.17
CA ASP A 295 4.50 -14.10 7.00
C ASP A 295 4.25 -13.14 8.17
N GLU A 296 4.30 -13.68 9.39
CA GLU A 296 4.12 -12.91 10.63
C GLU A 296 5.13 -11.76 10.73
N VAL A 297 6.33 -11.91 10.17
CA VAL A 297 7.35 -10.86 10.12
C VAL A 297 6.81 -9.59 9.46
N GLN A 298 6.01 -9.71 8.40
CA GLN A 298 5.43 -8.56 7.68
C GLN A 298 4.31 -7.89 8.48
N ALA A 299 3.51 -8.67 9.19
CA ALA A 299 2.50 -8.14 10.11
C ALA A 299 3.16 -7.35 11.25
N MET A 300 4.24 -7.89 11.82
CA MET A 300 5.03 -7.20 12.85
C MET A 300 5.69 -5.92 12.34
N ILE A 301 6.22 -5.92 11.10
CA ILE A 301 6.77 -4.70 10.48
C ILE A 301 5.65 -3.65 10.33
N ARG A 302 4.46 -4.06 9.87
CA ARG A 302 3.32 -3.14 9.76
C ARG A 302 2.96 -2.48 11.09
N GLU A 303 2.93 -3.27 12.16
CA GLU A 303 2.71 -2.75 13.51
C GLU A 303 3.82 -1.77 13.93
N ASP A 304 5.08 -2.12 13.71
CA ASP A 304 6.23 -1.27 14.06
C ASP A 304 6.19 0.06 13.30
N PHE A 305 5.80 0.04 12.01
CA PHE A 305 5.56 1.26 11.22
C PHE A 305 4.49 2.18 11.83
N MET A 306 3.39 1.60 12.30
CA MET A 306 2.31 2.36 12.93
C MET A 306 2.73 2.91 14.29
N LEU A 307 3.36 2.10 15.13
CA LEU A 307 3.74 2.45 16.50
C LEU A 307 4.91 3.44 16.56
N SER A 308 5.96 3.17 15.79
CA SER A 308 7.22 3.90 15.86
C SER A 308 7.24 5.13 14.95
N LEU A 309 6.56 5.08 13.80
CA LEU A 309 6.62 6.13 12.77
C LEU A 309 5.29 6.80 12.45
N GLN A 310 4.15 6.24 12.91
CA GLN A 310 2.81 6.63 12.47
C GLN A 310 2.68 6.63 10.93
N LYS A 311 3.24 5.61 10.28
CA LYS A 311 3.23 5.44 8.83
C LYS A 311 2.54 4.13 8.44
N SER A 312 1.97 4.10 7.24
CA SER A 312 1.34 2.92 6.67
C SER A 312 2.36 1.99 5.99
N TYR A 313 2.29 0.71 6.32
CA TYR A 313 3.07 -0.34 5.65
C TYR A 313 2.13 -1.35 5.00
N VAL A 314 2.20 -1.42 3.68
CA VAL A 314 1.27 -2.19 2.85
C VAL A 314 1.99 -3.39 2.24
N PHE A 315 1.62 -4.60 2.60
CA PHE A 315 2.35 -5.80 2.13
C PHE A 315 1.49 -6.77 1.34
N LYS A 316 0.16 -6.66 1.41
CA LYS A 316 -0.72 -7.55 0.64
C LYS A 316 -0.90 -7.04 -0.78
N ARG A 317 -1.05 -7.97 -1.71
CA ARG A 317 -1.33 -7.63 -3.10
C ARG A 317 -2.78 -7.12 -3.22
N GLY A 318 -2.96 -6.04 -3.98
CA GLY A 318 -4.26 -5.39 -4.21
C GLY A 318 -4.57 -4.24 -3.26
N GLU A 319 -3.81 -4.09 -2.17
CA GLU A 319 -3.84 -2.87 -1.37
C GLU A 319 -3.21 -1.71 -2.16
N PRO A 320 -3.81 -0.51 -2.17
CA PRO A 320 -3.20 0.65 -2.78
C PRO A 320 -1.93 1.04 -2.02
N ASP A 321 -0.88 1.39 -2.74
CA ASP A 321 0.31 1.96 -2.11
C ASP A 321 -0.07 3.28 -1.40
N PRO A 322 0.43 3.52 -0.17
CA PRO A 322 0.17 4.77 0.54
C PRO A 322 0.84 5.95 -0.18
N ALA A 323 0.42 7.18 0.13
CA ALA A 323 1.09 8.36 -0.39
C ALA A 323 2.58 8.36 0.01
N PRO A 324 3.48 8.95 -0.80
CA PRO A 324 4.92 8.88 -0.55
C PRO A 324 5.36 9.39 0.83
N ASP A 325 4.63 10.32 1.44
CA ASP A 325 4.87 10.85 2.78
C ASP A 325 4.16 10.07 3.89
N GLU A 326 3.14 9.27 3.55
CA GLU A 326 2.33 8.49 4.50
C GLU A 326 2.87 7.06 4.73
N GLY A 327 3.72 6.54 3.85
CA GLY A 327 4.37 5.25 4.08
C GLY A 327 4.94 4.59 2.83
N CYS A 328 5.01 3.25 2.87
CA CYS A 328 5.52 2.45 1.77
C CYS A 328 4.89 1.06 1.71
N SER A 329 5.10 0.36 0.59
CA SER A 329 4.73 -1.05 0.46
C SER A 329 5.92 -2.00 0.60
N VAL A 330 5.64 -3.28 0.80
CA VAL A 330 6.66 -4.34 0.87
C VAL A 330 7.57 -4.36 -0.37
N VAL A 331 7.05 -3.98 -1.53
CA VAL A 331 7.83 -3.89 -2.78
C VAL A 331 8.86 -2.77 -2.67
N HIS A 332 8.43 -1.57 -2.25
CA HIS A 332 9.32 -0.44 -2.00
C HIS A 332 10.39 -0.79 -0.95
N ALA A 333 9.97 -1.44 0.14
CA ALA A 333 10.87 -1.90 1.21
C ALA A 333 11.89 -2.92 0.70
N ALA A 334 11.46 -3.96 -0.01
CA ALA A 334 12.34 -5.01 -0.51
C ALA A 334 13.38 -4.46 -1.50
N ILE A 335 12.98 -3.56 -2.41
CA ILE A 335 13.92 -2.92 -3.35
C ILE A 335 14.92 -2.04 -2.59
N ALA A 336 14.46 -1.22 -1.65
CA ALA A 336 15.32 -0.35 -0.87
C ALA A 336 16.32 -1.14 0.00
N LEU A 337 15.86 -2.17 0.70
CA LEU A 337 16.71 -3.07 1.49
C LEU A 337 17.69 -3.84 0.61
N ALA A 338 17.27 -4.29 -0.58
CA ALA A 338 18.15 -4.94 -1.55
C ALA A 338 19.28 -4.02 -2.03
N CYS A 339 19.00 -2.71 -2.17
CA CYS A 339 20.01 -1.72 -2.47
C CYS A 339 20.92 -1.42 -1.25
N ALA A 340 20.37 -1.33 -0.05
CA ALA A 340 21.14 -1.09 1.17
C ALA A 340 22.09 -2.25 1.53
N HIS A 341 21.69 -3.48 1.20
CA HIS A 341 22.42 -4.71 1.50
C HIS A 341 23.85 -4.69 0.91
N ARG A 342 24.85 -5.11 1.71
CA ARG A 342 26.29 -5.08 1.36
C ARG A 342 26.65 -5.80 0.06
N ASN A 343 25.95 -6.89 -0.25
CA ASN A 343 26.10 -7.63 -1.49
C ASN A 343 25.25 -7.03 -2.62
N THR A 344 25.92 -6.52 -3.65
CA THR A 344 25.38 -5.94 -4.89
C THR A 344 24.40 -6.85 -5.63
N GLU A 345 24.52 -8.17 -5.46
CA GLU A 345 23.69 -9.19 -6.13
C GLU A 345 22.19 -8.96 -5.94
N LEU A 346 21.75 -8.52 -4.75
CA LEU A 346 20.32 -8.33 -4.47
C LEU A 346 19.74 -7.16 -5.27
N ALA A 347 20.48 -6.05 -5.39
CA ALA A 347 20.09 -4.93 -6.25
C ALA A 347 20.04 -5.34 -7.74
N VAL A 348 20.96 -6.20 -8.18
CA VAL A 348 20.96 -6.73 -9.56
C VAL A 348 19.78 -7.67 -9.80
N ARG A 349 19.43 -8.53 -8.82
CA ARG A 349 18.22 -9.38 -8.89
C ARG A 349 16.97 -8.52 -9.03
N ALA A 350 16.80 -7.52 -8.14
CA ALA A 350 15.70 -6.56 -8.22
C ALA A 350 15.62 -5.87 -9.60
N LYS A 351 16.77 -5.55 -10.20
CA LYS A 351 16.83 -4.91 -11.52
C LYS A 351 16.39 -5.83 -12.66
N ARG A 352 16.70 -7.12 -12.56
CA ARG A 352 16.31 -8.12 -13.57
C ARG A 352 14.82 -8.39 -13.52
N ASP A 353 14.33 -8.68 -12.32
CA ASP A 353 12.95 -9.01 -12.05
C ASP A 353 12.70 -8.87 -10.54
N THR A 354 11.73 -8.03 -10.17
CA THR A 354 11.35 -7.83 -8.78
C THR A 354 10.83 -9.11 -8.13
N ASP A 355 10.32 -10.06 -8.91
CA ASP A 355 9.81 -11.32 -8.37
C ASP A 355 10.92 -12.20 -7.77
N LEU A 356 12.17 -12.01 -8.20
CA LEU A 356 13.34 -12.68 -7.63
C LEU A 356 13.60 -12.27 -6.17
N LEU A 357 13.05 -11.14 -5.72
CA LEU A 357 13.15 -10.72 -4.32
C LEU A 357 12.31 -11.57 -3.37
N TRP A 358 11.33 -12.32 -3.91
CA TRP A 358 10.40 -13.14 -3.14
C TRP A 358 10.84 -14.61 -3.04
N GLU A 359 11.94 -14.98 -3.72
CA GLU A 359 12.50 -16.33 -3.66
C GLU A 359 12.83 -16.74 -2.23
N ARG A 360 12.29 -17.90 -1.81
CA ARG A 360 12.49 -18.50 -0.49
C ARG A 360 13.70 -19.45 -0.47
N GLY A 361 14.09 -19.89 0.73
CA GLY A 361 15.22 -20.79 0.96
C GLY A 361 16.50 -20.06 1.37
N SER A 362 17.53 -20.79 1.83
CA SER A 362 18.75 -20.21 2.42
C SER A 362 19.57 -19.31 1.48
N ARG A 363 19.39 -19.46 0.16
CA ARG A 363 20.00 -18.60 -0.88
C ARG A 363 19.00 -17.65 -1.55
N GLY A 364 17.73 -17.71 -1.15
CA GLY A 364 16.68 -16.84 -1.64
C GLY A 364 16.90 -15.39 -1.18
N ALA A 365 16.41 -14.43 -1.94
CA ALA A 365 16.54 -13.02 -1.59
C ALA A 365 15.68 -12.66 -0.36
N TYR A 366 14.47 -13.23 -0.25
CA TYR A 366 13.53 -12.86 0.80
C TYR A 366 14.07 -13.09 2.22
N PRO A 367 14.62 -14.27 2.58
CA PRO A 367 15.19 -14.48 3.92
C PRO A 367 16.43 -13.63 4.20
N ARG A 368 17.13 -13.15 3.17
CA ARG A 368 18.29 -12.25 3.35
C ARG A 368 17.86 -10.80 3.64
N LEU A 369 16.64 -10.43 3.25
CA LEU A 369 16.10 -9.09 3.46
C LEU A 369 15.23 -8.99 4.71
N PHE A 370 14.49 -10.07 5.03
CA PHE A 370 13.49 -10.09 6.10
C PHE A 370 13.69 -11.21 7.13
N GLY A 371 14.70 -12.08 6.97
CA GLY A 371 14.92 -13.20 7.88
C GLY A 371 15.35 -12.75 9.29
N GLU A 372 16.28 -11.80 9.36
CA GLU A 372 16.42 -10.96 10.55
C GLU A 372 15.53 -9.75 10.33
N ARG A 373 14.47 -9.62 11.15
CA ARG A 373 13.43 -8.61 10.94
C ARG A 373 14.03 -7.20 10.99
N PRO A 374 14.06 -6.46 9.87
CA PRO A 374 14.50 -5.07 9.88
C PRO A 374 13.50 -4.21 10.65
N SER A 375 13.99 -3.16 11.33
CA SER A 375 13.11 -2.23 12.05
C SER A 375 12.31 -1.35 11.08
N ALA A 376 11.23 -0.73 11.58
CA ALA A 376 10.52 0.29 10.83
C ALA A 376 11.43 1.45 10.39
N PHE A 377 12.36 1.89 11.25
CA PHE A 377 13.32 2.94 10.93
C PHE A 377 14.24 2.53 9.79
N GLN A 378 14.83 1.33 9.85
CA GLN A 378 15.71 0.81 8.79
C GLN A 378 15.01 0.79 7.44
N ILE A 379 13.79 0.22 7.39
CA ILE A 379 13.03 0.12 6.15
C ILE A 379 12.69 1.52 5.64
N TRP A 380 12.08 2.36 6.49
CA TRP A 380 11.58 3.65 6.06
C TRP A 380 12.69 4.57 5.57
N ARG A 381 13.79 4.65 6.33
CA ARG A 381 14.97 5.43 5.98
C ARG A 381 15.63 4.92 4.71
N SER A 382 15.67 3.60 4.49
CA SER A 382 16.13 3.01 3.23
C SER A 382 15.23 3.41 2.06
N VAL A 383 13.92 3.41 2.24
CA VAL A 383 12.95 3.85 1.21
C VAL A 383 13.15 5.34 0.89
N LEU A 384 13.38 6.18 1.90
CA LEU A 384 13.67 7.61 1.70
C LEU A 384 14.94 7.83 0.89
N VAL A 385 16.03 7.10 1.18
CA VAL A 385 17.27 7.17 0.39
C VAL A 385 17.01 6.75 -1.06
N HIS A 386 16.32 5.64 -1.30
CA HIS A 386 15.97 5.19 -2.66
C HIS A 386 15.17 6.24 -3.42
N ARG A 387 14.17 6.89 -2.79
CA ARG A 387 13.37 7.97 -3.39
C ARG A 387 14.21 9.23 -3.66
N ALA A 388 15.10 9.60 -2.73
CA ALA A 388 16.00 10.74 -2.88
C ALA A 388 17.00 10.53 -4.02
N VAL A 389 17.57 9.33 -4.15
CA VAL A 389 18.42 8.93 -5.30
C VAL A 389 17.63 9.02 -6.60
N GLY A 390 16.41 8.48 -6.66
CA GLY A 390 15.55 8.57 -7.85
C GLY A 390 15.26 10.01 -8.27
N THR A 391 15.00 10.90 -7.31
CA THR A 391 14.80 12.33 -7.55
C THR A 391 16.07 12.99 -8.08
N ALA A 392 17.22 12.73 -7.45
CA ALA A 392 18.50 13.25 -7.88
C ALA A 392 18.89 12.75 -9.29
N LEU A 393 18.66 11.49 -9.61
CA LEU A 393 18.88 10.92 -10.94
C LEU A 393 18.01 11.59 -12.00
N ASN A 394 16.76 11.92 -11.68
CA ASN A 394 15.87 12.62 -12.62
C ASN A 394 16.36 14.05 -12.92
N GLU A 395 16.93 14.74 -11.93
CA GLU A 395 17.57 16.05 -12.12
C GLU A 395 18.88 15.94 -12.91
N GLU A 396 19.75 14.99 -12.56
CA GLU A 396 21.01 14.74 -13.24
C GLU A 396 20.81 14.32 -14.70
N ARG A 397 19.75 13.56 -14.99
CA ARG A 397 19.39 13.18 -16.36
C ARG A 397 19.24 14.39 -17.28
N LYS A 398 18.82 15.56 -16.78
CA LYS A 398 18.70 16.78 -17.58
C LYS A 398 20.06 17.35 -18.01
N ARG A 399 21.13 16.99 -17.29
CA ARG A 399 22.53 17.43 -17.54
C ARG A 399 23.27 16.50 -18.49
N PHE A 400 22.76 15.29 -18.71
CA PHE A 400 23.36 14.27 -19.57
C PHE A 400 22.56 14.02 -20.85
N GLN A 401 23.24 13.53 -21.88
CA GLN A 401 22.62 13.10 -23.14
C GLN A 401 23.17 11.76 -23.60
N LYS A 402 22.47 11.12 -24.55
CA LYS A 402 22.85 9.83 -25.15
C LYS A 402 23.04 8.75 -24.08
N ARG A 403 24.15 8.01 -24.14
CA ARG A 403 24.49 6.86 -23.28
C ARG A 403 24.49 7.23 -21.79
N ALA A 404 25.04 8.37 -21.40
CA ALA A 404 25.07 8.81 -20.00
C ALA A 404 23.67 9.01 -19.41
N ALA A 405 22.73 9.54 -20.20
CA ALA A 405 21.32 9.66 -19.78
C ALA A 405 20.60 8.30 -19.71
N ASP A 406 21.06 7.29 -20.45
CA ASP A 406 20.54 5.92 -20.36
C ASP A 406 21.14 5.17 -19.15
N VAL A 407 22.41 5.45 -18.78
CA VAL A 407 23.01 4.96 -17.53
C VAL A 407 22.26 5.48 -16.30
N SER A 408 21.88 6.77 -16.26
CA SER A 408 21.10 7.30 -15.13
C SER A 408 19.70 6.66 -15.00
N GLN A 409 19.13 6.15 -16.10
CA GLN A 409 17.83 5.48 -16.09
C GLN A 409 17.93 3.98 -15.79
N ARG A 410 18.88 3.27 -16.41
CA ARG A 410 19.03 1.82 -16.27
C ARG A 410 19.88 1.41 -15.07
N GLY A 411 20.74 2.31 -14.59
CA GLY A 411 21.63 2.08 -13.45
C GLY A 411 21.04 2.52 -12.12
N ASP A 412 19.81 3.01 -12.07
CA ASP A 412 19.09 3.46 -10.87
C ASP A 412 19.32 2.60 -9.62
N LEU A 413 19.10 1.29 -9.67
CA LEU A 413 19.25 0.40 -8.50
C LEU A 413 20.72 0.17 -8.12
N LEU A 414 21.62 0.08 -9.11
CA LEU A 414 23.06 -0.03 -8.84
C LEU A 414 23.59 1.27 -8.22
N ILE A 415 23.18 2.43 -8.74
CA ILE A 415 23.55 3.74 -8.20
C ILE A 415 23.00 3.89 -6.78
N THR A 416 21.74 3.49 -6.55
CA THR A 416 21.16 3.48 -5.20
C THR A 416 21.99 2.63 -4.25
N HIS A 417 22.36 1.41 -4.66
CA HIS A 417 23.22 0.55 -3.86
C HIS A 417 24.58 1.21 -3.54
N LEU A 418 25.21 1.83 -4.52
CA LEU A 418 26.50 2.50 -4.34
C LEU A 418 26.41 3.72 -3.43
N VAL A 419 25.32 4.48 -3.50
CA VAL A 419 25.04 5.58 -2.57
C VAL A 419 24.91 5.03 -1.15
N PHE A 420 24.16 3.95 -0.94
CA PHE A 420 24.08 3.30 0.37
C PHE A 420 25.44 2.89 0.93
N GLN A 421 26.33 2.31 0.11
CA GLN A 421 27.66 1.89 0.57
C GLN A 421 28.59 3.08 0.91
N LEU A 422 28.22 4.31 0.56
CA LEU A 422 28.95 5.53 0.92
C LEU A 422 28.31 6.30 2.09
N LEU A 423 27.08 5.95 2.48
CA LEU A 423 26.39 6.53 3.62
C LEU A 423 26.78 5.77 4.90
N ASP A 424 26.78 6.47 6.03
CA ASP A 424 26.84 5.83 7.34
C ASP A 424 25.49 5.17 7.65
N GLN A 425 25.48 3.83 7.70
CA GLN A 425 24.30 3.02 7.99
C GLN A 425 24.27 2.53 9.45
N ASP A 426 25.33 2.76 10.24
CA ASP A 426 25.45 2.15 11.57
C ASP A 426 24.39 2.68 12.55
N ARG A 427 23.87 3.88 12.29
CA ARG A 427 22.81 4.54 13.09
C ARG A 427 21.47 4.61 12.37
N ILE A 428 21.25 3.80 11.34
CA ILE A 428 19.98 3.83 10.58
C ILE A 428 18.77 3.45 11.44
N ASP A 429 18.96 2.74 12.53
CA ASP A 429 17.90 2.36 13.47
C ASP A 429 17.69 3.35 14.63
N ASP A 430 18.60 4.31 14.81
CA ASP A 430 18.60 5.22 15.94
C ASP A 430 17.54 6.33 15.75
N PRO A 431 16.48 6.38 16.59
CA PRO A 431 15.42 7.38 16.44
C PRO A 431 15.91 8.82 16.68
N GLU A 432 16.96 9.01 17.47
CA GLU A 432 17.52 10.32 17.80
C GLU A 432 18.52 10.83 16.75
N TYR A 433 18.92 9.96 15.82
CA TYR A 433 19.84 10.34 14.76
C TYR A 433 19.16 11.23 13.71
N ASP A 434 19.78 12.37 13.41
CA ASP A 434 19.31 13.33 12.40
C ASP A 434 19.48 12.75 11.00
N TRP A 435 18.46 12.00 10.58
CA TRP A 435 18.44 11.37 9.27
C TRP A 435 18.19 12.38 8.14
N ASP A 436 17.62 13.54 8.44
CA ASP A 436 17.38 14.58 7.42
C ASP A 436 18.71 15.16 6.93
N ALA A 437 19.70 15.32 7.81
CA ALA A 437 21.07 15.69 7.42
C ALA A 437 21.67 14.67 6.44
N VAL A 438 21.52 13.37 6.72
CA VAL A 438 21.99 12.28 5.83
C VAL A 438 21.31 12.36 4.46
N LEU A 439 19.99 12.61 4.43
CA LEU A 439 19.24 12.73 3.18
C LEU A 439 19.67 13.94 2.33
N GLN A 440 20.16 15.03 2.96
CA GLN A 440 20.69 16.19 2.24
C GLN A 440 22.00 15.90 1.48
N GLU A 441 22.76 14.87 1.89
CA GLU A 441 23.99 14.45 1.21
C GLU A 441 23.70 13.60 -0.04
N VAL A 442 22.56 12.90 -0.08
CA VAL A 442 22.19 11.94 -1.13
C VAL A 442 22.30 12.52 -2.56
N PRO A 443 21.82 13.74 -2.86
CA PRO A 443 21.93 14.29 -4.22
C PRO A 443 23.37 14.46 -4.70
N ALA A 444 24.27 14.95 -3.82
CA ALA A 444 25.68 15.14 -4.15
C ALA A 444 26.38 13.79 -4.36
N LEU A 445 26.11 12.82 -3.48
CA LEU A 445 26.60 11.44 -3.61
C LEU A 445 26.12 10.80 -4.91
N THR A 446 24.84 10.99 -5.26
CA THR A 446 24.25 10.46 -6.49
C THR A 446 24.95 10.99 -7.73
N ASN A 447 25.21 12.29 -7.82
CA ASN A 447 25.95 12.89 -8.93
C ASN A 447 27.38 12.32 -9.05
N ARG A 448 28.08 12.21 -7.92
CA ARG A 448 29.44 11.64 -7.86
C ARG A 448 29.47 10.19 -8.32
N VAL A 449 28.59 9.36 -7.78
CA VAL A 449 28.45 7.93 -8.12
C VAL A 449 28.08 7.75 -9.58
N LEU A 450 27.09 8.50 -10.09
CA LEU A 450 26.68 8.43 -11.50
C LEU A 450 27.85 8.76 -12.44
N SER A 451 28.62 9.80 -12.13
CA SER A 451 29.75 10.21 -12.94
C SER A 451 30.85 9.14 -13.00
N TRP A 452 31.21 8.57 -11.85
CA TRP A 452 32.15 7.46 -11.77
C TRP A 452 31.63 6.20 -12.44
N LEU A 453 30.34 5.90 -12.32
CA LEU A 453 29.74 4.74 -12.96
C LEU A 453 29.80 4.84 -14.49
N ILE A 454 29.49 6.00 -15.07
CA ILE A 454 29.62 6.24 -16.52
C ILE A 454 31.07 6.03 -16.96
N HIS A 455 32.02 6.63 -16.24
CA HIS A 455 33.45 6.51 -16.54
C HIS A 455 33.93 5.05 -16.53
N HIS A 456 33.59 4.29 -15.49
CA HIS A 456 34.02 2.91 -15.33
C HIS A 456 33.33 1.95 -16.31
N ILE A 457 32.07 2.20 -16.66
CA ILE A 457 31.38 1.42 -17.71
C ILE A 457 32.11 1.54 -19.04
N ASP A 458 32.50 2.75 -19.44
CA ASP A 458 33.16 2.98 -20.71
C ASP A 458 34.62 2.49 -20.71
N THR A 459 35.29 2.58 -19.56
CA THR A 459 36.69 2.15 -19.42
C THR A 459 36.82 0.62 -19.33
N GLU A 460 35.97 -0.05 -18.55
CA GLU A 460 36.08 -1.51 -18.32
C GLU A 460 35.40 -2.33 -19.43
N TYR A 461 34.27 -1.86 -19.99
CA TYR A 461 33.48 -2.61 -20.97
C TYR A 461 33.38 -1.95 -22.34
N GLY A 462 33.94 -0.75 -22.49
CA GLY A 462 33.91 0.00 -23.74
C GLY A 462 32.64 0.84 -23.93
N PRO A 463 32.74 1.95 -24.68
CA PRO A 463 31.66 2.93 -24.87
C PRO A 463 30.49 2.42 -25.72
N THR A 464 30.63 1.25 -26.35
CA THR A 464 29.62 0.61 -27.20
C THR A 464 28.95 -0.60 -26.53
N SER A 465 29.32 -0.96 -25.30
CA SER A 465 28.75 -2.12 -24.62
C SER A 465 27.25 -1.98 -24.37
N PHE A 466 26.51 -3.10 -24.43
CA PHE A 466 25.09 -3.12 -24.13
C PHE A 466 24.84 -2.87 -22.64
N LEU A 467 24.25 -1.71 -22.32
CA LEU A 467 23.97 -1.32 -20.93
C LEU A 467 23.02 -2.29 -20.23
N SER A 468 21.98 -2.77 -20.92
CA SER A 468 21.04 -3.74 -20.34
C SER A 468 21.74 -5.01 -19.88
N GLY A 469 22.64 -5.58 -20.69
CA GLY A 469 23.41 -6.77 -20.29
C GLY A 469 24.46 -6.47 -19.22
N THR A 470 25.04 -5.27 -19.22
CA THR A 470 26.07 -4.90 -18.24
C THR A 470 25.47 -4.64 -16.86
N LEU A 471 24.37 -3.91 -16.79
CA LEU A 471 23.71 -3.49 -15.55
C LEU A 471 22.77 -4.57 -14.96
N THR A 472 22.64 -5.71 -15.63
CA THR A 472 21.89 -6.88 -15.12
C THR A 472 22.77 -8.11 -14.88
N ASP A 473 24.08 -8.02 -15.15
CA ASP A 473 25.04 -9.09 -14.87
C ASP A 473 25.68 -8.89 -13.48
N ALA A 474 25.51 -9.87 -12.59
CA ALA A 474 25.97 -9.77 -11.22
C ALA A 474 27.51 -9.64 -11.09
N GLY A 475 28.27 -10.30 -11.97
CA GLY A 475 29.73 -10.23 -11.98
C GLY A 475 30.23 -8.86 -12.42
N ARG A 476 29.64 -8.30 -13.49
CA ARG A 476 29.98 -6.97 -13.99
C ARG A 476 29.58 -5.87 -13.01
N CYS A 477 28.37 -5.95 -12.44
CA CYS A 477 27.92 -4.98 -11.45
C CYS A 477 28.78 -5.02 -10.18
N LYS A 478 29.21 -6.20 -9.72
CA LYS A 478 30.15 -6.31 -8.59
C LYS A 478 31.48 -5.62 -8.89
N ARG A 479 32.05 -5.87 -10.08
CA ARG A 479 33.29 -5.22 -10.52
C ARG A 479 33.15 -3.69 -10.60
N LEU A 480 32.06 -3.20 -11.18
CA LEU A 480 31.77 -1.76 -11.24
C LEU A 480 31.61 -1.17 -9.84
N ALA A 481 30.96 -1.89 -8.92
CA ALA A 481 30.77 -1.43 -7.56
C ALA A 481 32.11 -1.25 -6.82
N GLU A 482 33.01 -2.22 -6.92
CA GLU A 482 34.36 -2.13 -6.34
C GLU A 482 35.13 -0.89 -6.86
N LEU A 483 35.08 -0.63 -8.17
CA LEU A 483 35.78 0.49 -8.79
C LEU A 483 35.15 1.84 -8.43
N VAL A 484 33.83 1.95 -8.51
CA VAL A 484 33.10 3.19 -8.20
C VAL A 484 33.26 3.53 -6.72
N LEU A 485 33.14 2.57 -5.80
CA LEU A 485 33.29 2.86 -4.37
C LEU A 485 34.70 3.31 -4.02
N ARG A 486 35.73 2.65 -4.58
CA ARG A 486 37.13 3.06 -4.38
C ARG A 486 37.39 4.51 -4.79
N ASP A 487 36.83 4.92 -5.92
CA ASP A 487 37.12 6.24 -6.50
C ASP A 487 36.17 7.32 -5.98
N ALA A 488 34.92 6.97 -5.68
CA ALA A 488 33.92 7.88 -5.11
C ALA A 488 34.18 8.21 -3.63
N GLN A 489 34.89 7.37 -2.87
CA GLN A 489 35.28 7.70 -1.48
C GLN A 489 36.24 8.90 -1.38
N ARG A 490 36.90 9.29 -2.47
CA ARG A 490 37.80 10.45 -2.51
C ARG A 490 36.95 11.72 -2.64
N GLU A 491 36.85 12.49 -1.57
CA GLU A 491 36.10 13.76 -1.56
C GLU A 491 36.61 14.74 -2.62
N GLY A 492 35.67 15.41 -3.30
CA GLY A 492 35.97 16.45 -4.29
C GLY A 492 36.40 15.96 -5.69
N VAL A 493 36.65 14.66 -5.89
CA VAL A 493 37.08 14.13 -7.20
C VAL A 493 35.88 13.56 -7.97
N ILE A 494 35.46 14.29 -9.01
CA ILE A 494 34.46 13.84 -9.99
C ILE A 494 35.18 13.70 -11.35
N PRO A 495 35.03 12.58 -12.06
CA PRO A 495 35.73 12.38 -13.32
C PRO A 495 35.17 13.34 -14.38
N ASP A 496 36.05 13.90 -15.20
CA ASP A 496 35.60 14.70 -16.35
C ASP A 496 35.04 13.76 -17.43
N LEU A 497 33.73 13.81 -17.61
CA LEU A 497 33.06 12.99 -18.60
C LEU A 497 33.21 13.57 -20.01
N PRO A 498 33.30 12.71 -21.04
CA PRO A 498 33.35 13.14 -22.44
C PRO A 498 32.28 14.18 -22.77
N THR A 499 32.65 15.24 -23.49
CA THR A 499 31.74 16.34 -23.88
C THR A 499 30.51 15.85 -24.64
N ILE A 500 30.61 14.72 -25.33
CA ILE A 500 29.50 14.04 -26.02
C ILE A 500 28.36 13.64 -25.07
N TYR A 501 28.63 13.46 -23.78
CA TYR A 501 27.65 13.09 -22.75
C TYR A 501 27.09 14.28 -21.98
N LYS A 502 27.76 15.42 -22.01
CA LYS A 502 27.24 16.65 -21.41
C LYS A 502 26.14 17.20 -22.30
N ALA A 503 24.99 17.55 -21.71
CA ALA A 503 23.96 18.27 -22.42
C ALA A 503 24.53 19.62 -22.89
N THR A 504 24.47 19.90 -24.19
CA THR A 504 24.79 21.23 -24.71
C THR A 504 23.86 22.26 -24.06
N LYS A 505 24.42 23.29 -23.39
CA LYS A 505 23.65 24.45 -22.91
C LYS A 505 22.80 24.96 -24.06
N GLY A 506 21.49 24.75 -23.95
CA GLY A 506 20.46 25.34 -24.80
C GLY A 506 20.72 25.29 -26.30
N SER A 507 20.55 24.14 -26.95
CA SER A 507 19.76 24.24 -28.18
C SER A 507 18.38 24.66 -27.69
N LYS A 508 17.99 25.92 -27.94
CA LYS A 508 16.62 26.38 -27.75
C LYS A 508 15.74 25.28 -28.34
N ARG A 509 15.09 24.47 -27.50
CA ARG A 509 13.97 23.66 -27.98
C ARG A 509 13.09 24.66 -28.69
N LYS A 510 12.89 24.50 -30.00
CA LYS A 510 11.91 25.31 -30.73
C LYS A 510 10.68 25.38 -29.82
N PRO A 511 10.17 26.59 -29.51
CA PRO A 511 9.03 26.72 -28.61
C PRO A 511 8.01 25.68 -29.02
N ARG A 512 7.53 24.92 -28.04
CA ARG A 512 6.59 23.82 -28.27
C ARG A 512 5.47 24.42 -29.11
N ARG A 513 5.34 24.00 -30.37
CA ARG A 513 4.46 24.66 -31.34
C ARG A 513 3.09 24.87 -30.69
N PRO A 514 2.56 26.10 -30.66
CA PRO A 514 1.29 26.37 -30.01
C PRO A 514 0.19 25.50 -30.63
N ASN A 515 -0.76 25.05 -29.80
CA ASN A 515 -1.84 24.17 -30.23
C ASN A 515 -2.63 24.79 -31.38
N ALA A 516 -2.85 24.05 -32.46
CA ALA A 516 -3.43 24.56 -33.70
C ALA A 516 -4.80 25.26 -33.52
N VAL A 517 -5.69 24.72 -32.67
CA VAL A 517 -7.04 25.27 -32.46
C VAL A 517 -7.00 26.62 -31.72
N PRO A 518 -6.35 26.76 -30.55
CA PRO A 518 -6.13 28.07 -29.94
C PRO A 518 -5.49 29.09 -30.88
N THR A 519 -4.45 28.71 -31.64
CA THR A 519 -3.78 29.61 -32.60
C THR A 519 -4.75 30.13 -33.67
N LEU A 520 -5.62 29.26 -34.21
CA LEU A 520 -6.61 29.65 -35.22
C LEU A 520 -7.70 30.55 -34.64
N VAL A 521 -8.20 30.24 -33.44
CA VAL A 521 -9.22 31.06 -32.76
C VAL A 521 -8.66 32.44 -32.42
N ASP A 522 -7.46 32.51 -31.86
CA ASP A 522 -6.79 33.76 -31.47
C ASP A 522 -6.48 34.64 -32.69
N SER A 523 -6.21 34.04 -33.85
CA SER A 523 -5.99 34.77 -35.10
C SER A 523 -7.26 35.36 -35.72
N GLY A 524 -8.44 34.83 -35.38
CA GLY A 524 -9.71 35.20 -35.99
C GLY A 524 -9.83 34.92 -37.50
N ARG A 525 -8.91 34.14 -38.10
CA ARG A 525 -8.87 33.89 -39.56
C ARG A 525 -10.05 33.07 -40.08
N ILE A 526 -10.59 32.17 -39.27
CA ILE A 526 -11.77 31.37 -39.62
C ILE A 526 -12.99 32.01 -38.97
N LYS A 527 -13.99 32.37 -39.79
CA LYS A 527 -15.22 32.98 -39.29
C LYS A 527 -16.12 31.90 -38.69
N ASN A 528 -16.89 32.24 -37.66
CA ASN A 528 -17.96 31.38 -37.18
C ASN A 528 -18.92 31.06 -38.34
N GLY A 529 -19.32 29.80 -38.47
CA GLY A 529 -20.15 29.36 -39.57
C GLY A 529 -19.39 28.87 -40.80
N THR A 530 -18.05 28.94 -40.83
CA THR A 530 -17.26 28.43 -41.96
C THR A 530 -17.39 26.90 -42.08
N PRO A 531 -17.76 26.35 -43.26
CA PRO A 531 -17.81 24.91 -43.47
C PRO A 531 -16.41 24.28 -43.39
N VAL A 532 -16.32 23.14 -42.70
CA VAL A 532 -15.10 22.35 -42.55
C VAL A 532 -15.41 20.91 -42.91
N ARG A 533 -14.57 20.30 -43.77
CA ARG A 533 -14.80 18.95 -44.29
C ARG A 533 -13.75 17.97 -43.81
N LEU A 534 -14.17 16.74 -43.56
CA LEU A 534 -13.28 15.64 -43.23
C LEU A 534 -12.40 15.28 -44.43
N ARG A 535 -11.10 15.12 -44.18
CA ARG A 535 -10.11 14.62 -45.11
C ARG A 535 -9.53 13.32 -44.57
N LEU A 536 -9.74 12.24 -45.33
CA LEU A 536 -9.15 10.94 -45.06
C LEU A 536 -7.67 10.93 -45.46
N TRP A 537 -6.84 10.21 -44.70
CA TRP A 537 -5.38 10.37 -44.74
C TRP A 537 -4.65 9.22 -45.43
N ASN A 538 -5.06 7.97 -45.16
CA ASN A 538 -4.39 6.79 -45.70
C ASN A 538 -5.38 5.78 -46.26
N LYS A 539 -4.86 4.81 -47.01
CA LYS A 539 -5.65 3.77 -47.67
C LYS A 539 -6.56 2.97 -46.70
N PRO A 540 -6.09 2.51 -45.52
CA PRO A 540 -6.95 1.81 -44.55
C PRO A 540 -8.13 2.64 -44.05
N GLU A 541 -7.89 3.92 -43.72
CA GLU A 541 -8.95 4.82 -43.26
C GLU A 541 -9.96 5.13 -44.39
N ILE A 542 -9.48 5.27 -45.63
CA ILE A 542 -10.33 5.45 -46.81
C ILE A 542 -11.24 4.24 -47.01
N GLU A 543 -10.68 3.03 -46.96
CA GLU A 543 -11.43 1.79 -47.13
C GLU A 543 -12.48 1.59 -46.03
N ALA A 544 -12.15 1.97 -44.79
CA ALA A 544 -13.05 1.84 -43.64
C ALA A 544 -14.18 2.88 -43.64
N LEU A 545 -13.87 4.16 -43.92
CA LEU A 545 -14.84 5.26 -43.74
C LEU A 545 -15.62 5.60 -45.02
N ASN A 546 -15.08 5.41 -46.23
CA ASN A 546 -15.78 5.82 -47.45
C ASN A 546 -17.17 5.19 -47.64
N PRO A 547 -17.37 3.87 -47.45
CA PRO A 547 -18.69 3.27 -47.61
C PRO A 547 -19.71 3.89 -46.66
N TRP A 548 -19.31 4.10 -45.40
CA TRP A 548 -20.14 4.69 -44.36
C TRP A 548 -20.40 6.19 -44.57
N LEU A 549 -19.43 6.96 -45.07
CA LEU A 549 -19.61 8.38 -45.40
C LEU A 549 -20.50 8.57 -46.64
N ALA A 550 -20.50 7.62 -47.58
CA ALA A 550 -21.32 7.67 -48.78
C ALA A 550 -22.83 7.55 -48.48
N GLU A 551 -23.21 6.91 -47.36
CA GLU A 551 -24.61 6.77 -46.94
C GLU A 551 -25.25 8.09 -46.46
N ASP A 552 -24.48 8.97 -45.83
CA ASP A 552 -24.93 10.29 -45.39
C ASP A 552 -23.78 11.30 -45.50
N PRO A 553 -23.79 12.16 -46.52
CA PRO A 553 -22.74 13.15 -46.75
C PRO A 553 -22.48 14.07 -45.55
N ARG A 554 -23.48 14.30 -44.68
CA ARG A 554 -23.35 15.13 -43.48
C ARG A 554 -22.36 14.55 -42.47
N ARG A 555 -22.08 13.24 -42.51
CA ARG A 555 -21.14 12.57 -41.60
C ARG A 555 -19.72 13.13 -41.74
N GLY A 556 -19.35 13.60 -42.94
CA GLY A 556 -18.05 14.23 -43.21
C GLY A 556 -18.04 15.76 -43.09
N GLU A 557 -19.14 16.38 -42.69
CA GLU A 557 -19.29 17.84 -42.66
C GLU A 557 -19.41 18.37 -41.23
N ALA A 558 -18.69 19.45 -40.95
CA ALA A 558 -18.77 20.19 -39.70
C ALA A 558 -18.73 21.70 -39.97
N THR A 559 -19.15 22.49 -39.00
CA THR A 559 -19.10 23.95 -39.06
C THR A 559 -18.15 24.49 -37.99
N TRP A 560 -17.29 25.43 -38.37
CA TRP A 560 -16.36 26.06 -37.44
C TRP A 560 -17.07 27.00 -36.47
N VAL A 561 -16.68 26.91 -35.19
CA VAL A 561 -17.04 27.84 -34.13
C VAL A 561 -15.77 28.23 -33.36
N ASN A 562 -15.65 29.51 -33.01
CA ASN A 562 -14.55 30.12 -32.27
C ASN A 562 -14.57 29.73 -30.79
N ASP A 563 -14.38 28.44 -30.52
CA ASP A 563 -14.14 27.86 -29.21
C ASP A 563 -12.72 27.29 -29.17
N ARG A 564 -11.96 27.55 -28.09
CA ARG A 564 -10.55 27.15 -27.97
C ARG A 564 -10.34 25.62 -27.89
N THR A 565 -11.41 24.84 -27.76
CA THR A 565 -11.38 23.39 -27.52
C THR A 565 -12.36 22.60 -28.40
N ARG A 566 -13.61 23.03 -28.48
CA ARG A 566 -14.73 22.38 -29.19
C ARG A 566 -15.15 23.20 -30.40
N CYS A 567 -14.23 23.35 -31.35
CA CYS A 567 -14.36 24.27 -32.48
C CYS A 567 -15.15 23.71 -33.68
N LEU A 568 -15.61 22.46 -33.64
CA LEU A 568 -16.34 21.83 -34.76
C LEU A 568 -17.75 21.42 -34.34
N VAL A 569 -18.77 22.01 -34.96
CA VAL A 569 -20.17 21.59 -34.82
C VAL A 569 -20.47 20.57 -35.90
N TRP A 570 -20.73 19.31 -35.52
CA TRP A 570 -20.96 18.23 -36.47
C TRP A 570 -22.34 18.35 -37.13
N ALA A 571 -22.42 18.17 -38.45
CA ALA A 571 -23.66 18.40 -39.21
C ALA A 571 -24.75 17.35 -38.94
N VAL A 572 -24.41 16.21 -38.32
CA VAL A 572 -25.38 15.13 -38.03
C VAL A 572 -26.18 15.41 -36.76
N ASP A 573 -25.53 15.81 -35.66
CA ASP A 573 -26.17 15.97 -34.35
C ASP A 573 -26.19 17.42 -33.83
N GLY A 574 -25.53 18.36 -34.54
CA GLY A 574 -25.45 19.76 -34.15
C GLY A 574 -24.63 20.03 -32.88
N LYS A 575 -23.87 19.04 -32.37
CA LYS A 575 -23.06 19.19 -31.16
C LYS A 575 -21.63 19.64 -31.49
N ALA A 576 -21.03 20.35 -30.54
CA ALA A 576 -19.66 20.85 -30.65
C ALA A 576 -18.62 19.84 -30.13
N TYR A 577 -17.61 19.56 -30.94
CA TYR A 577 -16.54 18.60 -30.69
C TYR A 577 -15.16 19.22 -30.89
N SER A 578 -14.16 18.63 -30.25
CA SER A 578 -12.77 18.89 -30.64
C SER A 578 -12.44 18.14 -31.94
N PRO A 579 -11.50 18.64 -32.77
CA PRO A 579 -11.12 17.98 -34.02
C PRO A 579 -10.71 16.52 -33.86
N THR A 580 -10.02 16.20 -32.77
CA THR A 580 -9.59 14.83 -32.44
C THR A 580 -10.77 13.97 -32.00
N ARG A 581 -11.63 14.48 -31.11
CA ARG A 581 -12.76 13.71 -30.57
C ARG A 581 -13.77 13.36 -31.67
N LEU A 582 -14.02 14.29 -32.60
CA LEU A 582 -14.93 14.05 -33.70
C LEU A 582 -14.42 12.91 -34.61
N VAL A 583 -13.13 12.92 -34.99
CA VAL A 583 -12.56 11.85 -35.82
C VAL A 583 -12.63 10.48 -35.14
N LEU A 584 -12.28 10.41 -33.85
CA LEU A 584 -12.38 9.14 -33.10
C LEU A 584 -13.83 8.65 -33.00
N ASN A 585 -14.79 9.57 -32.83
CA ASN A 585 -16.21 9.24 -32.84
C ASN A 585 -16.66 8.71 -34.21
N LEU A 586 -16.17 9.28 -35.31
CA LEU A 586 -16.47 8.76 -36.66
C LEU A 586 -15.92 7.34 -36.88
N TYR A 587 -14.74 7.03 -36.35
CA TYR A 587 -14.17 5.67 -36.44
C TYR A 587 -15.01 4.64 -35.69
N GLU A 588 -15.46 5.01 -34.49
CA GLU A 588 -16.33 4.18 -33.66
C GLU A 588 -17.68 3.93 -34.35
N LEU A 589 -18.31 4.97 -34.89
CA LEU A 589 -19.59 4.87 -35.61
C LEU A 589 -19.47 4.13 -36.95
N ALA A 590 -18.33 4.19 -37.61
CA ALA A 590 -18.04 3.44 -38.83
C ALA A 590 -17.65 1.96 -38.55
N GLY A 591 -17.50 1.56 -37.28
CA GLY A 591 -17.16 0.19 -36.89
C GLY A 591 -15.73 -0.24 -37.25
N TRP A 592 -14.79 0.70 -37.37
CA TRP A 592 -13.42 0.39 -37.80
C TRP A 592 -12.58 -0.22 -36.66
N GLN A 593 -12.51 -1.55 -36.61
CA GLN A 593 -11.84 -2.30 -35.52
C GLN A 593 -10.33 -2.06 -35.43
N GLU A 594 -9.65 -1.75 -36.54
CA GLU A 594 -8.20 -1.51 -36.59
C GLU A 594 -7.83 -0.01 -36.43
N ALA A 595 -8.78 0.82 -36.03
CA ALA A 595 -8.55 2.25 -35.89
C ALA A 595 -7.47 2.56 -34.83
N PRO A 596 -6.58 3.54 -35.09
CA PRO A 596 -5.56 3.94 -34.11
C PRO A 596 -6.20 4.60 -32.89
N VAL A 597 -5.67 4.31 -31.70
CA VAL A 597 -6.11 4.90 -30.42
C VAL A 597 -5.84 6.41 -30.30
N ALA A 598 -5.09 7.00 -31.23
CA ALA A 598 -4.77 8.42 -31.27
C ALA A 598 -4.66 8.94 -32.71
N VAL A 599 -5.12 10.17 -32.95
CA VAL A 599 -5.10 10.83 -34.27
C VAL A 599 -4.68 12.30 -34.18
N GLN A 600 -4.09 12.82 -35.26
CA GLN A 600 -3.82 14.25 -35.44
C GLN A 600 -5.10 14.96 -35.91
N GLY A 601 -6.01 15.24 -34.99
CA GLY A 601 -7.34 15.80 -35.26
C GLY A 601 -7.33 16.99 -36.24
N PRO A 602 -6.62 18.10 -35.97
CA PRO A 602 -6.60 19.27 -36.85
C PRO A 602 -6.10 19.00 -38.29
N ALA A 603 -5.32 17.94 -38.52
CA ALA A 603 -4.86 17.57 -39.86
C ALA A 603 -5.95 16.83 -40.68
N ARG A 604 -7.07 16.44 -40.06
CA ARG A 604 -8.17 15.70 -40.69
C ARG A 604 -9.30 16.57 -41.17
N TRP A 605 -9.21 17.87 -40.99
CA TRP A 605 -10.28 18.81 -41.27
C TRP A 605 -9.76 19.91 -42.18
N THR A 606 -10.40 20.10 -43.33
CA THR A 606 -10.03 21.11 -44.33
C THR A 606 -11.04 22.24 -44.37
N VAL A 607 -10.52 23.46 -44.53
CA VAL A 607 -11.29 24.67 -44.84
C VAL A 607 -11.12 24.90 -46.34
N ASP A 608 -12.24 25.14 -47.05
CA ASP A 608 -12.27 25.35 -48.50
C ASP A 608 -11.64 24.22 -49.34
N GLY A 609 -11.59 23.00 -48.78
CA GLY A 609 -11.13 21.79 -49.48
C GLY A 609 -9.63 21.70 -49.77
N THR A 610 -8.83 22.68 -49.35
CA THR A 610 -7.41 22.78 -49.72
C THR A 610 -6.48 22.68 -48.53
N ALA A 611 -6.55 23.62 -47.57
CA ALA A 611 -5.68 23.64 -46.40
C ALA A 611 -6.35 22.95 -45.20
N THR A 612 -5.58 22.14 -44.46
CA THR A 612 -6.06 21.58 -43.19
C THR A 612 -6.00 22.63 -42.07
N LEU A 613 -6.74 22.44 -40.98
CA LEU A 613 -6.60 23.30 -39.80
C LEU A 613 -5.15 23.28 -39.28
N SER A 614 -4.46 22.13 -39.39
CA SER A 614 -3.03 22.04 -39.06
C SER A 614 -2.14 22.86 -40.00
N ASP A 615 -2.47 22.95 -41.29
CA ASP A 615 -1.72 23.74 -42.27
C ASP A 615 -1.93 25.24 -42.04
N LEU A 616 -3.18 25.65 -41.79
CA LEU A 616 -3.53 27.04 -41.48
C LEU A 616 -2.85 27.54 -40.20
N ALA A 617 -2.82 26.71 -39.16
CA ALA A 617 -2.11 27.03 -37.93
C ALA A 617 -0.58 27.10 -38.12
N ARG A 618 -0.02 26.28 -39.02
CA ARG A 618 1.40 26.31 -39.37
C ARG A 618 1.76 27.59 -40.13
N ALA A 619 0.97 27.95 -41.16
CA ALA A 619 1.20 29.19 -41.92
C ALA A 619 1.15 30.44 -41.02
N LEU A 620 0.19 30.49 -40.10
CA LEU A 620 0.11 31.55 -39.08
C LEU A 620 1.35 31.64 -38.19
N HIS A 621 1.89 30.49 -37.79
CA HIS A 621 3.07 30.45 -36.94
C HIS A 621 4.34 30.86 -37.69
N ASP A 622 4.47 30.43 -38.95
CA ASP A 622 5.60 30.80 -39.80
C ASP A 622 5.57 32.32 -40.11
N GLU A 623 4.39 32.90 -40.36
CA GLU A 623 4.21 34.37 -40.51
C GLU A 623 4.55 35.15 -39.24
N GLN A 624 4.15 34.66 -38.05
CA GLN A 624 4.48 35.30 -36.77
C GLN A 624 5.99 35.24 -36.47
N ALA A 625 6.66 34.16 -36.89
CA ALA A 625 8.10 33.98 -36.72
C ALA A 625 8.94 34.79 -37.72
N GLU A 626 8.37 35.28 -38.82
CA GLU A 626 9.01 36.22 -39.76
C GLU A 626 8.87 37.69 -39.32
N GLN A 627 7.94 37.99 -38.39
CA GLN A 627 7.71 39.33 -37.83
C GLN A 627 8.47 39.59 -36.52
N GLU A 628 8.98 38.54 -35.86
CA GLU A 628 9.89 38.57 -34.70
C GLU A 628 11.36 38.52 -35.13
#